data_AF-A0A1J5Q6W4-F1
#
_entry.id   AF-A0A1J5Q6W4-F1
#
_cell.length_a   1.000
_cell.length_b   1.000
_cell.length_c   1.000
_cell.angle_alpha   90.00
_cell.angle_beta   90.00
_cell.angle_gamma   90.00
#
_symmetry.space_group_name_H-M   'P 1'
#
loop_
_entity.id
_entity.type
_entity.pdbx_description
1 polymer ?
#
loop_
_entity_poly.entity_id
_entity_poly.type
_entity_poly.pdbx_seq_one_letter_code
_entity_poly.pdbx_strand_id
1 'polypeptide(L)'
;MAPATNPDAALRMARTLCEAVHALALPHASSEFAHVSISIGVASFIPGQGESPESLVRLADEALYLAKFQGRNRAILNPHMPANGLGSGQPSGNVIELVWQEAYLTGNALIDRQHRALFTVANELLAALFSNRRTDEISAILSQLLANIAQHFMDEENILRQLGFANLERHAAEHRQLLHRAHEIQREFEAQPLQVGALLEFLAREIIARHILGSDREYAALTASASSDVGVD
;
A
#
# COMPACT_ATOMS: atom_id res chain seq x y z
N MET A 1 18.33 -17.89 -7.13
CA MET A 1 19.46 -17.02 -6.73
C MET A 1 20.54 -17.12 -7.80
N ALA A 2 21.05 -15.99 -8.30
CA ALA A 2 22.12 -15.95 -9.30
C ALA A 2 23.39 -15.36 -8.65
N PRO A 3 24.45 -16.15 -8.42
CA PRO A 3 25.69 -15.65 -7.86
C PRO A 3 26.43 -14.72 -8.85
N ALA A 4 27.23 -13.79 -8.34
CA ALA A 4 28.10 -12.90 -9.12
C ALA A 4 27.40 -12.05 -10.22
N THR A 5 26.10 -11.79 -10.07
CA THR A 5 25.33 -10.97 -11.01
C THR A 5 25.22 -9.54 -10.49
N ASN A 6 25.72 -8.57 -11.27
CA ASN A 6 25.53 -7.14 -10.96
C ASN A 6 24.01 -6.82 -10.88
N PRO A 7 23.54 -6.02 -9.90
CA PRO A 7 22.15 -5.60 -9.79
C PRO A 7 21.51 -5.11 -11.10
N ASP A 8 22.24 -4.35 -11.92
CA ASP A 8 21.74 -3.86 -13.21
C ASP A 8 21.54 -5.00 -14.22
N ALA A 9 22.41 -6.00 -14.19
CA ALA A 9 22.28 -7.19 -15.04
C ALA A 9 21.11 -8.06 -14.60
N ALA A 10 20.93 -8.24 -13.29
CA ALA A 10 19.79 -8.95 -12.72
C ALA A 10 18.47 -8.23 -13.07
N LEU A 11 18.42 -6.90 -12.97
CA LEU A 11 17.26 -6.10 -13.33
C LEU A 11 16.93 -6.19 -14.82
N ARG A 12 17.94 -6.11 -15.70
CA ARG A 12 17.73 -6.31 -17.15
C ARG A 12 17.14 -7.68 -17.45
N MET A 13 17.69 -8.73 -16.86
CA MET A 13 17.18 -10.09 -17.05
C MET A 13 15.73 -10.22 -16.57
N ALA A 14 15.40 -9.64 -15.41
CA ALA A 14 14.03 -9.61 -14.91
C ALA A 14 13.07 -8.86 -15.85
N ARG A 15 13.48 -7.71 -16.40
CA ARG A 15 12.68 -6.98 -17.40
C ARG A 15 12.43 -7.80 -18.66
N THR A 16 13.47 -8.45 -19.18
CA THR A 16 13.33 -9.36 -20.32
C THR A 16 12.35 -10.50 -20.05
N LEU A 17 12.31 -11.04 -18.83
CA LEU A 17 11.33 -12.06 -18.45
C LEU A 17 9.90 -11.50 -18.42
N CYS A 18 9.68 -10.30 -17.87
CA CYS A 18 8.37 -9.64 -17.91
C CYS A 18 7.89 -9.43 -19.35
N GLU A 19 8.75 -8.89 -20.22
CA GLU A 19 8.45 -8.67 -21.63
C GLU A 19 8.16 -9.98 -22.37
N ALA A 20 8.97 -11.02 -22.14
CA ALA A 20 8.80 -12.32 -22.79
C ALA A 20 7.47 -12.97 -22.41
N VAL A 21 7.10 -12.98 -21.12
CA VAL A 21 5.81 -13.54 -20.68
C VAL A 21 4.64 -12.72 -21.21
N HIS A 22 4.73 -11.39 -21.17
CA HIS A 22 3.69 -10.53 -21.71
C HIS A 22 3.49 -10.76 -23.22
N ALA A 23 4.57 -10.93 -23.98
CA ALA A 23 4.55 -11.18 -25.42
C ALA A 23 3.92 -12.54 -25.81
N LEU A 24 3.82 -13.50 -24.88
CA LEU A 24 3.09 -14.75 -25.13
C LEU A 24 1.58 -14.53 -25.27
N ALA A 25 1.06 -13.37 -24.84
CA ALA A 25 -0.35 -12.99 -24.94
C ALA A 25 -1.32 -14.06 -24.39
N LEU A 26 -0.89 -14.82 -23.38
CA LEU A 26 -1.67 -15.92 -22.81
C LEU A 26 -3.00 -15.37 -22.25
N PRO A 27 -4.16 -15.82 -22.75
CA PRO A 27 -5.44 -15.28 -22.31
C PRO A 27 -5.72 -15.58 -20.83
N HIS A 28 -6.22 -14.59 -20.12
CA HIS A 28 -6.68 -14.71 -18.74
C HIS A 28 -7.99 -13.92 -18.55
N ALA A 29 -9.07 -14.45 -19.13
CA ALA A 29 -10.36 -13.76 -19.22
C ALA A 29 -11.00 -13.38 -17.88
N SER A 30 -10.61 -14.03 -16.77
CA SER A 30 -11.08 -13.72 -15.42
C SER A 30 -10.26 -12.62 -14.72
N SER A 31 -9.20 -12.10 -15.35
CA SER A 31 -8.34 -11.06 -14.81
C SER A 31 -8.63 -9.72 -15.45
N GLU A 32 -8.53 -8.65 -14.65
CA GLU A 32 -8.63 -7.25 -15.08
C GLU A 32 -7.70 -6.89 -16.26
N PHE A 33 -6.59 -7.61 -16.41
CA PHE A 33 -5.56 -7.33 -17.42
C PHE A 33 -5.70 -8.13 -18.71
N ALA A 34 -6.72 -8.99 -18.84
CA ALA A 34 -7.04 -9.88 -19.97
C ALA A 34 -5.97 -10.90 -20.39
N HIS A 35 -4.69 -10.67 -20.07
CA HIS A 35 -3.56 -11.53 -20.38
C HIS A 35 -2.69 -11.78 -19.14
N VAL A 36 -1.99 -12.92 -19.16
CA VAL A 36 -1.02 -13.26 -18.12
C VAL A 36 0.20 -12.34 -18.21
N SER A 37 0.63 -11.82 -17.06
CA SER A 37 1.89 -11.09 -16.91
C SER A 37 2.59 -11.52 -15.61
N ILE A 38 3.87 -11.22 -15.50
CA ILE A 38 4.63 -11.42 -14.26
C ILE A 38 5.21 -10.09 -13.78
N SER A 39 5.25 -9.91 -12.47
CA SER A 39 6.03 -8.85 -11.82
C SER A 39 7.20 -9.51 -11.12
N ILE A 40 8.36 -8.86 -11.10
CA ILE A 40 9.59 -9.43 -10.51
C ILE A 40 10.21 -8.41 -9.55
N GLY A 41 10.48 -8.87 -8.33
CA GLY A 41 11.33 -8.13 -7.40
C GLY A 41 12.77 -8.58 -7.51
N VAL A 42 13.68 -7.62 -7.64
CA VAL A 42 15.12 -7.85 -7.72
C VAL A 42 15.77 -7.25 -6.49
N ALA A 43 16.60 -8.05 -5.83
CA ALA A 43 17.50 -7.60 -4.80
C ALA A 43 18.90 -8.15 -5.08
N SER A 44 19.91 -7.40 -4.69
CA SER A 44 21.31 -7.79 -4.81
C SER A 44 22.09 -7.15 -3.67
N PHE A 45 22.98 -7.91 -3.04
CA PHE A 45 23.89 -7.38 -2.02
C PHE A 45 25.28 -8.00 -2.23
N ILE A 46 26.31 -7.30 -1.74
CA ILE A 46 27.66 -7.86 -1.64
C ILE A 46 27.79 -8.41 -0.21
N PRO A 47 28.04 -9.71 -0.02
CA PRO A 47 28.14 -10.28 1.32
C PRO A 47 29.20 -9.57 2.17
N GLY A 48 28.75 -8.91 3.25
CA GLY A 48 29.59 -8.28 4.27
C GLY A 48 29.42 -8.95 5.63
N GLN A 49 30.08 -8.40 6.67
CA GLN A 49 29.94 -8.87 8.05
C GLN A 49 28.55 -8.50 8.59
N GLY A 50 27.65 -9.48 8.71
CA GLY A 50 26.36 -9.34 9.41
C GLY A 50 25.09 -9.54 8.56
N GLU A 51 25.20 -9.84 7.28
CA GLU A 51 24.02 -10.03 6.41
C GLU A 51 23.69 -11.50 6.18
N SER A 52 22.40 -11.83 6.24
CA SER A 52 21.90 -13.19 6.09
C SER A 52 21.16 -13.38 4.76
N PRO A 53 21.17 -14.59 4.16
CA PRO A 53 20.40 -14.89 2.95
C PRO A 53 18.90 -14.54 3.04
N GLU A 54 18.31 -14.60 4.24
CA GLU A 54 16.92 -14.26 4.50
C GLU A 54 16.65 -12.77 4.24
N SER A 55 17.64 -11.91 4.49
CA SER A 55 17.52 -10.46 4.21
C SER A 55 17.43 -10.19 2.71
N LEU A 56 18.13 -10.95 1.87
CA LEU A 56 18.04 -10.83 0.41
C LEU A 56 16.66 -11.25 -0.11
N VAL A 57 16.09 -12.32 0.44
CA VAL A 57 14.73 -12.77 0.08
C VAL A 57 13.71 -11.70 0.45
N ARG A 58 13.79 -11.16 1.68
CA ARG A 58 12.90 -10.07 2.11
C ARG A 58 12.96 -8.86 1.18
N LEU A 59 14.16 -8.40 0.82
CA LEU A 59 14.34 -7.26 -0.09
C LEU A 59 13.78 -7.54 -1.49
N ALA A 60 13.91 -8.78 -1.98
CA ALA A 60 13.34 -9.20 -3.26
C ALA A 60 11.80 -9.24 -3.20
N ASP A 61 11.22 -9.74 -2.12
CA ASP A 61 9.77 -9.73 -1.92
C ASP A 61 9.21 -8.31 -1.85
N GLU A 62 9.88 -7.40 -1.13
CA GLU A 62 9.52 -5.98 -1.11
C GLU A 62 9.51 -5.36 -2.51
N ALA A 63 10.56 -5.61 -3.30
CA ALA A 63 10.64 -5.16 -4.69
C ALA A 63 9.56 -5.79 -5.59
N LEU A 64 9.16 -7.02 -5.31
CA LEU A 64 8.10 -7.71 -6.05
C LEU A 64 6.74 -7.07 -5.77
N TYR A 65 6.44 -6.78 -4.51
CA TYR A 65 5.22 -6.08 -4.13
C TYR A 65 5.17 -4.68 -4.71
N LEU A 66 6.27 -3.95 -4.65
CA LEU A 66 6.46 -2.70 -5.36
C LEU A 66 6.11 -2.80 -6.85
N ALA A 67 6.60 -3.85 -7.51
CA ALA A 67 6.34 -4.07 -8.94
C ALA A 67 4.85 -4.32 -9.20
N LYS A 68 4.17 -5.03 -8.30
CA LYS A 68 2.72 -5.23 -8.36
C LYS A 68 1.96 -3.91 -8.16
N PHE A 69 2.35 -3.11 -7.17
CA PHE A 69 1.68 -1.87 -6.83
C PHE A 69 1.81 -0.79 -7.90
N GLN A 70 3.01 -0.61 -8.48
CA GLN A 70 3.25 0.45 -9.47
C GLN A 70 2.57 0.19 -10.83
N GLY A 71 1.80 -0.89 -10.98
CA GLY A 71 1.04 -1.21 -12.18
C GLY A 71 1.38 -2.56 -12.80
N ARG A 72 1.93 -3.50 -12.03
CA ARG A 72 2.28 -4.88 -12.44
C ARG A 72 3.17 -4.91 -13.70
N ASN A 73 3.34 -6.10 -14.28
CA ASN A 73 4.08 -6.37 -15.52
C ASN A 73 5.46 -5.66 -15.61
N ARG A 74 6.21 -5.66 -14.51
CA ARG A 74 7.49 -4.94 -14.42
C ARG A 74 8.45 -5.60 -13.46
N ALA A 75 9.71 -5.23 -13.60
CA ALA A 75 10.74 -5.54 -12.63
C ALA A 75 11.15 -4.30 -11.86
N ILE A 76 11.25 -4.41 -10.54
CA ILE A 76 11.76 -3.36 -9.65
C ILE A 76 12.99 -3.89 -8.92
N LEU A 77 14.02 -3.05 -8.82
CA LEU A 77 15.21 -3.30 -8.02
C LEU A 77 15.05 -2.57 -6.68
N ASN A 78 15.24 -3.28 -5.58
CA ASN A 78 15.26 -2.67 -4.25
C ASN A 78 16.51 -1.74 -4.15
N PRO A 79 16.35 -0.44 -3.82
CA PRO A 79 17.47 0.51 -3.76
C PRO A 79 18.33 0.37 -2.50
N HIS A 80 17.88 -0.39 -1.48
CA HIS A 80 18.65 -0.61 -0.26
C HIS A 80 19.80 -1.58 -0.50
N MET A 81 20.87 -1.05 -1.09
CA MET A 81 22.20 -1.60 -0.92
C MET A 81 22.71 -1.15 0.45
N PRO A 82 23.13 -2.05 1.34
CA PRO A 82 23.76 -1.66 2.59
C PRO A 82 25.08 -0.97 2.23
N ALA A 83 25.14 0.34 2.46
CA ALA A 83 26.29 1.16 2.15
C ALA A 83 27.46 0.73 3.06
N ASN A 84 28.52 0.19 2.46
CA ASN A 84 29.83 0.19 3.13
C ASN A 84 30.69 1.29 2.51
N GLY A 85 30.85 2.39 3.25
CA GLY A 85 31.94 3.36 3.08
C GLY A 85 31.75 4.49 2.06
N LEU A 86 31.57 5.71 2.59
CA LEU A 86 32.04 7.01 2.07
C LEU A 86 31.56 7.43 0.66
N GLY A 87 30.47 8.19 0.62
CA GLY A 87 30.07 8.99 -0.53
C GLY A 87 28.97 9.99 -0.15
N SER A 88 29.35 11.27 -0.04
CA SER A 88 28.43 12.39 0.10
C SER A 88 27.58 12.54 -1.16
N GLY A 89 26.36 12.03 -1.12
CA GLY A 89 25.38 12.15 -2.18
C GLY A 89 24.19 11.28 -1.82
N GLN A 90 23.18 11.88 -1.20
CA GLN A 90 21.89 11.22 -0.95
C GLN A 90 21.41 10.58 -2.25
N PRO A 91 21.26 9.24 -2.34
CA PRO A 91 20.45 8.68 -3.39
C PRO A 91 19.01 8.99 -3.00
N SER A 92 18.31 9.79 -3.82
CA SER A 92 16.85 9.86 -3.80
C SER A 92 16.32 8.47 -4.16
N GLY A 93 16.28 7.58 -3.17
CA GLY A 93 15.68 6.27 -3.27
C GLY A 93 14.22 6.43 -3.64
N ASN A 94 13.73 5.55 -4.51
CA ASN A 94 12.36 5.57 -4.99
C ASN A 94 11.41 5.31 -3.79
N VAL A 95 11.00 6.38 -3.09
CA VAL A 95 10.10 6.31 -1.93
C VAL A 95 8.71 5.92 -2.42
N ILE A 96 8.12 4.90 -1.79
CA ILE A 96 6.73 4.54 -2.04
C ILE A 96 5.86 5.63 -1.45
N GLU A 97 5.12 6.32 -2.31
CA GLU A 97 4.15 7.33 -1.91
C GLU A 97 2.76 6.97 -2.45
N LEU A 98 1.80 6.88 -1.54
CA LEU A 98 0.37 6.84 -1.84
C LEU A 98 -0.07 8.28 -2.14
N VAL A 99 -0.46 8.54 -3.38
CA VAL A 99 -0.79 9.89 -3.83
C VAL A 99 -2.29 10.14 -3.74
N TRP A 100 -2.67 11.19 -3.02
CA TRP A 100 -4.05 11.67 -2.96
C TRP A 100 -4.54 12.15 -4.32
N GLN A 101 -5.80 11.87 -4.66
CA GLN A 101 -6.47 12.33 -5.87
C GLN A 101 -7.89 12.81 -5.54
N GLU A 102 -8.43 13.74 -6.33
CA GLU A 102 -9.81 14.22 -6.17
C GLU A 102 -10.85 13.11 -6.38
N ALA A 103 -10.49 12.03 -7.08
CA ALA A 103 -11.32 10.85 -7.23
C ALA A 103 -11.67 10.14 -5.91
N TYR A 104 -11.01 10.47 -4.81
CA TYR A 104 -11.31 9.94 -3.48
C TYR A 104 -12.30 10.81 -2.68
N LEU A 105 -12.76 11.94 -3.23
CA LEU A 105 -13.73 12.79 -2.57
C LEU A 105 -15.11 12.13 -2.53
N THR A 106 -15.71 12.14 -1.34
CA THR A 106 -17.08 11.70 -1.05
C THR A 106 -18.06 12.87 -1.00
N GLY A 107 -17.56 14.10 -0.94
CA GLY A 107 -18.37 15.30 -0.78
C GLY A 107 -18.77 15.59 0.67
N ASN A 108 -18.38 14.73 1.63
CA ASN A 108 -18.50 15.02 3.05
C ASN A 108 -17.17 15.55 3.60
N ALA A 109 -17.16 16.80 4.08
CA ALA A 109 -15.93 17.48 4.52
C ALA A 109 -15.22 16.83 5.72
N LEU A 110 -15.90 16.04 6.54
CA LEU A 110 -15.26 15.27 7.61
C LEU A 110 -14.56 14.04 7.02
N ILE A 111 -15.29 13.25 6.23
CA ILE A 111 -14.76 12.02 5.59
C ILE A 111 -13.56 12.36 4.69
N ASP A 112 -13.69 13.37 3.83
CA ASP A 112 -12.62 13.77 2.91
C ASP A 112 -11.34 14.22 3.64
N ARG A 113 -11.50 14.84 4.81
CA ARG A 113 -10.36 15.23 5.67
C ARG A 113 -9.72 14.00 6.31
N GLN A 114 -10.52 13.05 6.77
CA GLN A 114 -10.05 11.80 7.36
C GLN A 114 -9.30 10.96 6.32
N HIS A 115 -9.83 10.81 5.11
CA HIS A 115 -9.12 10.12 4.03
C HIS A 115 -7.76 10.76 3.74
N ARG A 116 -7.67 12.10 3.63
CA ARG A 116 -6.36 12.79 3.46
C ARG A 116 -5.40 12.54 4.62
N ALA A 117 -5.90 12.48 5.85
CA ALA A 117 -5.09 12.14 7.02
C ALA A 117 -4.58 10.69 6.96
N LEU A 118 -5.40 9.74 6.48
CA LEU A 118 -4.97 8.35 6.27
C LEU A 118 -3.81 8.25 5.27
N PHE A 119 -3.89 8.96 4.14
CA PHE A 119 -2.79 9.00 3.16
C PHE A 119 -1.51 9.59 3.77
N THR A 120 -1.62 10.68 4.53
CA THR A 120 -0.48 11.31 5.21
C THR A 120 0.23 10.32 6.14
N VAL A 121 -0.51 9.69 7.06
CA VAL A 121 0.06 8.78 8.06
C VAL A 121 0.55 7.49 7.40
N ALA A 122 -0.14 6.99 6.36
CA ALA A 122 0.32 5.83 5.60
C ALA A 122 1.66 6.10 4.91
N ASN A 123 1.85 7.28 4.32
CA ASN A 123 3.12 7.66 3.69
C ASN A 123 4.24 7.84 4.73
N GLU A 124 3.93 8.39 5.90
CA GLU A 124 4.88 8.46 7.01
C GLU A 124 5.34 7.06 7.45
N LEU A 125 4.39 6.12 7.57
CA LEU A 125 4.70 4.72 7.90
C LEU A 125 5.58 4.07 6.83
N LEU A 126 5.23 4.23 5.56
CA LEU A 126 6.02 3.69 4.45
C LEU A 126 7.43 4.27 4.45
N ALA A 127 7.58 5.59 4.61
CA ALA A 127 8.89 6.23 4.71
C ALA A 127 9.70 5.71 5.92
N ALA A 128 9.04 5.46 7.05
CA ALA A 128 9.68 4.92 8.24
C ALA A 128 10.18 3.47 8.04
N LEU A 129 9.46 2.64 7.28
CA LEU A 129 9.83 1.26 6.97
C LEU A 129 11.06 1.14 6.05
N PHE A 130 11.26 2.11 5.14
CA PHE A 130 12.44 2.18 4.28
C PHE A 130 13.61 2.96 4.90
N SER A 131 13.43 3.48 6.11
CA SER A 131 14.48 4.18 6.85
C SER A 131 15.04 3.27 7.94
N ASN A 132 16.28 3.52 8.39
CA ASN A 132 16.87 2.83 9.55
C ASN A 132 16.28 3.33 10.89
N ARG A 133 14.96 3.45 10.97
CA ARG A 133 14.18 3.85 12.15
C ARG A 133 14.11 2.71 13.15
N ARG A 134 13.87 3.05 14.42
CA ARG A 134 13.66 2.03 15.45
C ARG A 134 12.29 1.38 15.30
N THR A 135 12.20 0.10 15.67
CA THR A 135 10.95 -0.68 15.59
C THR A 135 9.81 -0.07 16.41
N ASP A 136 10.10 0.53 17.56
CA ASP A 136 9.09 1.17 18.41
C ASP A 136 8.53 2.46 17.80
N GLU A 137 9.33 3.23 17.07
CA GLU A 137 8.87 4.38 16.30
C GLU A 137 7.93 3.94 15.18
N ILE A 138 8.29 2.90 14.43
CA ILE A 138 7.44 2.32 13.37
C ILE A 138 6.13 1.79 13.98
N SER A 139 6.20 1.14 15.15
CA SER A 139 5.03 0.63 15.89
C SER A 139 4.06 1.74 16.28
N ALA A 140 4.59 2.87 16.74
CA ALA A 140 3.78 4.02 17.11
C ALA A 140 3.03 4.59 15.88
N ILE A 141 3.71 4.73 14.75
CA ILE A 141 3.08 5.21 13.50
C ILE A 141 2.03 4.21 13.00
N LEU A 142 2.33 2.90 13.02
CA LEU A 142 1.34 1.88 12.67
C LEU A 142 0.11 1.95 13.57
N SER A 143 0.30 2.04 14.88
CA SER A 143 -0.79 2.16 15.84
C SER A 143 -1.64 3.41 15.59
N GLN A 144 -1.00 4.54 15.27
CA GLN A 144 -1.69 5.77 14.89
C GLN A 144 -2.53 5.60 13.62
N LEU A 145 -1.98 4.94 12.59
CA LEU A 145 -2.70 4.68 11.34
C LEU A 145 -3.94 3.83 11.59
N LEU A 146 -3.81 2.74 12.36
CA LEU A 146 -4.92 1.84 12.65
C LEU A 146 -6.00 2.52 13.50
N ALA A 147 -5.61 3.35 14.46
CA ALA A 147 -6.55 4.17 15.24
C ALA A 147 -7.31 5.16 14.34
N ASN A 148 -6.64 5.79 13.37
CA ASN A 148 -7.28 6.69 12.42
C ASN A 148 -8.28 5.96 11.52
N ILE A 149 -7.95 4.75 11.05
CA ILE A 149 -8.87 3.91 10.25
C ILE A 149 -10.12 3.58 11.07
N ALA A 150 -9.94 3.13 12.31
CA ALA A 150 -11.07 2.80 13.18
C ALA A 150 -11.98 4.00 13.46
N GLN A 151 -11.39 5.16 13.76
CA GLN A 151 -12.16 6.39 13.99
C GLN A 151 -12.91 6.84 12.74
N HIS A 152 -12.27 6.77 11.58
CA HIS A 152 -12.88 7.10 10.29
C HIS A 152 -14.14 6.25 10.03
N PHE A 153 -14.05 4.92 10.17
CA PHE A 153 -15.18 4.02 9.98
C PHE A 153 -16.33 4.32 10.96
N MET A 154 -16.01 4.63 12.22
CA MET A 154 -17.03 5.00 13.21
C MET A 154 -17.77 6.28 12.83
N ASP A 155 -17.05 7.32 12.42
CA ASP A 155 -17.64 8.60 12.04
C ASP A 155 -18.49 8.48 10.77
N GLU A 156 -17.98 7.75 9.79
CA GLU A 156 -18.68 7.42 8.56
C GLU A 156 -19.98 6.66 8.81
N GLU A 157 -19.94 5.56 9.58
CA GLU A 157 -21.14 4.81 9.92
C GLU A 157 -22.19 5.66 10.65
N ASN A 158 -21.74 6.60 11.49
CA ASN A 158 -22.63 7.55 12.15
C ASN A 158 -23.29 8.51 11.16
N ILE A 159 -22.53 9.06 10.22
CA ILE A 159 -23.04 9.92 9.14
C ILE A 159 -24.05 9.14 8.28
N LEU A 160 -23.68 7.95 7.82
CA LEU A 160 -24.51 7.12 6.95
C LEU A 160 -25.82 6.71 7.63
N ARG A 161 -25.79 6.44 8.95
CA ARG A 161 -26.99 6.17 9.74
C ARG A 161 -27.93 7.36 9.80
N GLN A 162 -27.40 8.57 9.98
CA GLN A 162 -28.19 9.81 10.00
C GLN A 162 -28.81 10.11 8.63
N LEU A 163 -28.10 9.78 7.55
CA LEU A 163 -28.58 9.95 6.18
C LEU A 163 -29.54 8.83 5.72
N GLY A 164 -29.78 7.81 6.54
CA GLY A 164 -30.65 6.68 6.18
C GLY A 164 -30.11 5.83 5.04
N PHE A 165 -28.78 5.68 4.94
CA PHE A 165 -28.15 4.90 3.86
C PHE A 165 -28.62 3.44 3.88
N ALA A 166 -29.29 3.01 2.80
CA ALA A 166 -29.95 1.70 2.74
C ALA A 166 -28.98 0.51 2.92
N ASN A 167 -27.72 0.66 2.49
CA ASN A 167 -26.71 -0.39 2.53
C ASN A 167 -25.80 -0.32 3.76
N LEU A 168 -26.17 0.43 4.80
CA LEU A 168 -25.34 0.64 6.00
C LEU A 168 -24.81 -0.66 6.61
N GLU A 169 -25.65 -1.68 6.79
CA GLU A 169 -25.22 -2.93 7.42
C GLU A 169 -24.17 -3.69 6.60
N ARG A 170 -24.29 -3.68 5.27
CA ARG A 170 -23.29 -4.28 4.38
C ARG A 170 -21.98 -3.51 4.49
N HIS A 171 -22.05 -2.19 4.44
CA HIS A 171 -20.88 -1.31 4.53
C HIS A 171 -20.16 -1.47 5.88
N ALA A 172 -20.90 -1.46 6.99
CA ALA A 172 -20.34 -1.71 8.33
C ALA A 172 -19.76 -3.13 8.47
N ALA A 173 -20.28 -4.13 7.74
CA ALA A 173 -19.67 -5.46 7.70
C ALA A 173 -18.30 -5.45 6.99
N GLU A 174 -18.16 -4.68 5.91
CA GLU A 174 -16.87 -4.46 5.23
C GLU A 174 -15.86 -3.79 6.18
N HIS A 175 -16.26 -2.77 6.94
CA HIS A 175 -15.42 -2.16 7.99
C HIS A 175 -14.97 -3.16 9.04
N ARG A 176 -15.88 -4.00 9.56
CA ARG A 176 -15.51 -5.02 10.55
C ARG A 176 -14.45 -5.99 10.01
N GLN A 177 -14.53 -6.36 8.73
CA GLN A 177 -13.51 -7.19 8.09
C GLN A 177 -12.17 -6.47 7.94
N LEU A 178 -12.18 -5.20 7.52
CA LEU A 178 -10.97 -4.38 7.40
C LEU A 178 -10.30 -4.15 8.75
N LEU A 179 -11.08 -3.91 9.81
CA LEU A 179 -10.57 -3.81 11.17
C LEU A 179 -9.99 -5.13 11.66
N HIS A 180 -10.64 -6.27 11.38
CA HIS A 180 -10.06 -7.57 11.71
C HIS A 180 -8.69 -7.74 11.05
N ARG A 181 -8.57 -7.39 9.76
CA ARG A 181 -7.30 -7.45 9.02
C ARG A 181 -6.25 -6.50 9.57
N ALA A 182 -6.63 -5.28 9.95
CA ALA A 182 -5.74 -4.32 10.61
C ALA A 182 -5.14 -4.89 11.90
N HIS A 183 -5.96 -5.52 12.75
CA HIS A 183 -5.47 -6.13 14.00
C HIS A 183 -4.55 -7.34 13.73
N GLU A 184 -4.78 -8.12 12.67
CA GLU A 184 -3.84 -9.17 12.27
C GLU A 184 -2.48 -8.60 11.91
N ILE A 185 -2.43 -7.55 11.08
CA ILE A 185 -1.20 -6.87 10.67
C ILE A 185 -0.44 -6.33 11.89
N GLN A 186 -1.15 -5.73 12.86
CA GLN A 186 -0.54 -5.24 14.10
C GLN A 186 0.09 -6.38 14.91
N ARG A 187 -0.64 -7.49 15.11
CA ARG A 187 -0.10 -8.66 15.84
C ARG A 187 1.08 -9.28 15.13
N GLU A 188 1.03 -9.38 13.80
CA GLU A 188 2.14 -9.86 12.98
C GLU A 188 3.37 -8.98 13.20
N PHE A 189 3.20 -7.65 13.25
CA PHE A 189 4.29 -6.71 13.50
C PHE A 189 4.92 -6.82 14.88
N GLU A 190 4.09 -7.06 15.90
CA GLU A 190 4.56 -7.23 17.28
C GLU A 190 5.33 -8.55 17.46
N ALA A 191 4.93 -9.60 16.72
CA ALA A 191 5.56 -10.90 16.78
C ALA A 191 6.85 -10.99 15.95
N GLN A 192 6.87 -10.39 14.76
CA GLN A 192 7.98 -10.43 13.81
C GLN A 192 8.07 -9.11 13.00
N PRO A 193 9.23 -8.77 12.43
CA PRO A 193 9.35 -7.59 11.57
C PRO A 193 8.29 -7.60 10.47
N LEU A 194 7.61 -6.46 10.27
CA LEU A 194 6.50 -6.34 9.31
C LEU A 194 6.95 -6.78 7.92
N GLN A 195 6.13 -7.59 7.26
CA GLN A 195 6.26 -7.73 5.82
C GLN A 195 5.64 -6.50 5.16
N VAL A 196 6.50 -5.59 4.67
CA VAL A 196 6.07 -4.34 4.01
C VAL A 196 5.07 -4.61 2.87
N GLY A 197 5.22 -5.74 2.17
CA GLY A 197 4.28 -6.19 1.15
C GLY A 197 2.85 -6.41 1.65
N ALA A 198 2.68 -7.01 2.83
CA ALA A 198 1.36 -7.26 3.41
C ALA A 198 0.67 -5.94 3.83
N LEU A 199 1.45 -5.00 4.37
CA LEU A 199 0.95 -3.67 4.70
C LEU A 199 0.56 -2.88 3.45
N LEU A 200 1.42 -2.86 2.43
CA LEU A 200 1.12 -2.19 1.16
C LEU A 200 -0.13 -2.74 0.50
N GLU A 201 -0.28 -4.07 0.49
CA GLU A 201 -1.45 -4.74 -0.05
C GLU A 201 -2.73 -4.29 0.67
N PHE A 202 -2.70 -4.26 2.01
CA PHE A 202 -3.81 -3.81 2.82
C PHE A 202 -4.17 -2.33 2.53
N LEU A 203 -3.17 -1.44 2.53
CA LEU A 203 -3.41 -0.02 2.31
C LEU A 203 -3.87 0.29 0.87
N ALA A 204 -3.14 -0.21 -0.12
CA ALA A 204 -3.40 0.10 -1.52
C ALA A 204 -4.66 -0.59 -2.05
N ARG A 205 -4.79 -1.90 -1.85
CA ARG A 205 -5.89 -2.66 -2.44
C ARG A 205 -7.13 -2.60 -1.58
N GLU A 206 -7.00 -2.84 -0.27
CA GLU A 206 -8.16 -3.08 0.57
C GLU A 206 -8.78 -1.79 1.09
N ILE A 207 -7.95 -0.85 1.58
CA ILE A 207 -8.41 0.46 2.04
C ILE A 207 -8.65 1.41 0.86
N ILE A 208 -7.64 1.67 0.03
CA ILE A 208 -7.77 2.72 -1.00
C ILE A 208 -8.62 2.25 -2.18
N ALA A 209 -8.19 1.20 -2.90
CA ALA A 209 -8.84 0.86 -4.17
C ALA A 209 -10.23 0.25 -4.00
N ARG A 210 -10.41 -0.64 -3.03
CA ARG A 210 -11.68 -1.34 -2.82
C ARG A 210 -12.67 -0.53 -2.00
N HIS A 211 -12.22 0.08 -0.91
CA HIS A 211 -13.10 0.76 0.03
C HIS A 211 -13.27 2.25 -0.33
N ILE A 212 -12.22 3.09 -0.22
CA ILE A 212 -12.32 4.53 -0.50
C ILE A 212 -12.76 4.83 -1.94
N LEU A 213 -12.15 4.18 -2.94
CA LEU A 213 -12.49 4.40 -4.35
C LEU A 213 -13.73 3.60 -4.78
N GLY A 214 -14.07 2.52 -4.08
CA GLY A 214 -15.18 1.63 -4.41
C GLY A 214 -16.40 1.89 -3.54
N SER A 215 -16.40 1.32 -2.34
CA SER A 215 -17.52 1.36 -1.38
C SER A 215 -17.95 2.78 -0.99
N ASP A 216 -17.02 3.70 -0.72
CA ASP A 216 -17.37 5.04 -0.19
C ASP A 216 -18.06 5.91 -1.24
N ARG A 217 -17.80 5.61 -2.52
CA ARG A 217 -18.44 6.30 -3.63
C ARG A 217 -19.93 6.00 -3.74
N GLU A 218 -20.41 4.90 -3.14
CA GLU A 218 -21.82 4.52 -3.19
C GLU A 218 -22.73 5.54 -2.52
N TYR A 219 -22.26 6.23 -1.49
CA TYR A 219 -23.03 7.24 -0.76
C TYR A 219 -22.64 8.68 -1.10
N ALA A 220 -21.65 8.89 -1.97
CA ALA A 220 -21.16 10.24 -2.33
C ALA A 220 -22.27 11.17 -2.89
N ALA A 221 -23.28 10.61 -3.55
CA ALA A 221 -24.44 11.36 -4.03
C ALA A 221 -25.38 11.82 -2.90
N LEU A 222 -25.47 11.04 -1.81
CA LEU A 222 -26.32 11.34 -0.64
C LEU A 222 -25.69 12.45 0.21
N THR A 223 -24.38 12.40 0.42
CA THR A 223 -23.60 13.42 1.15
C THR A 223 -23.58 14.76 0.41
N ALA A 224 -23.48 14.74 -0.93
CA ALA A 224 -23.58 15.96 -1.75
C ALA A 224 -24.96 16.63 -1.63
N SER A 225 -26.04 15.84 -1.61
CA SER A 225 -27.42 16.35 -1.54
C SER A 225 -27.78 16.94 -0.17
N ALA A 226 -27.27 16.36 0.92
CA ALA A 226 -27.51 16.86 2.28
C ALA A 226 -26.78 18.19 2.57
N SER A 227 -25.66 18.46 1.87
CA SER A 227 -24.88 19.69 2.04
C SER A 227 -25.55 20.92 1.42
N SER A 228 -26.45 20.73 0.45
CA SER A 228 -27.22 21.81 -0.20
C SER A 228 -28.46 22.27 0.58
N ASP A 229 -28.91 21.52 1.59
CA ASP A 229 -30.18 21.79 2.30
C ASP A 229 -29.99 22.57 3.62
N VAL A 230 -28.75 22.86 4.02
CA VAL A 230 -28.42 23.63 5.24
C VAL A 230 -28.20 25.12 4.95
N GLY A 231 -28.70 25.60 3.81
CA GLY A 231 -28.39 26.91 3.25
C GLY A 231 -29.58 27.80 2.94
N VAL A 232 -30.72 27.67 3.63
CA VAL A 232 -31.79 28.69 3.63
C VAL A 232 -32.51 28.65 4.99
N ASP A 233 -32.16 29.58 5.87
CA ASP A 233 -33.10 30.34 6.74
C ASP A 233 -32.36 31.45 7.50
#